data_AF-A0A0S8EFX5-F1
#
_entry.id   AF-A0A0S8EFX5-F1
#
_cell.length_a   1.000
_cell.length_b   1.000
_cell.length_c   1.000
_cell.angle_alpha   90.00
_cell.angle_beta   90.00
_cell.angle_gamma   90.00
#
_symmetry.space_group_name_H-M   'P 1'
#
loop_
_entity.id
_entity.type
_entity.pdbx_description
1 polymer ?
#
loop_
_entity_poly.entity_id
_entity_poly.type
_entity_poly.pdbx_seq_one_letter_code
_entity_poly.pdbx_strand_id
1 'polypeptide(L)'
;MQPKNIRLKQVDSVEITILMDNYVDLLMTSSEVSKQPRLGDTVGGRQSRIIAEHGFCALATVIADGQQESILFDAGLSPDGVLRNIDVLETSLADVRAIVLSHGHADHTGALVGLLQRLGKRDLPFVVHPDAFLERKIVLPNGREVKLPPVDRGALLQEGVQLVESKGPSLLLNERVLVTGQVARTTDFEKG
;
A
#
# COMPACT_ATOMS: atom_id res chain seq x y z
N MET A 1 -10.48 12.86 22.68
CA MET A 1 -11.58 12.53 21.75
C MET A 1 -12.27 11.30 22.31
N GLN A 2 -13.59 11.32 22.53
CA GLN A 2 -14.27 10.09 22.98
C GLN A 2 -14.14 9.01 21.89
N PRO A 3 -13.95 7.72 22.25
CA PRO A 3 -13.89 6.66 21.24
C PRO A 3 -15.23 6.63 20.50
N LYS A 4 -15.22 6.98 19.21
CA LYS A 4 -16.36 6.70 18.35
C LYS A 4 -16.47 5.18 18.27
N ASN A 5 -17.62 4.61 18.63
CA ASN A 5 -17.92 3.22 18.34
C ASN A 5 -18.02 3.08 16.82
N ILE A 6 -16.95 2.60 16.19
CA ILE A 6 -16.91 2.26 14.77
C ILE A 6 -17.29 0.80 14.65
N ARG A 7 -18.35 0.51 13.89
CA ARG A 7 -18.80 -0.86 13.64
C ARG A 7 -18.39 -1.26 12.22
N LEU A 8 -17.53 -2.26 12.12
CA LEU A 8 -17.20 -2.90 10.86
C LEU A 8 -18.25 -3.96 10.50
N LYS A 9 -18.55 -4.09 9.21
CA LYS A 9 -19.32 -5.22 8.70
C LYS A 9 -18.44 -6.47 8.64
N GLN A 10 -19.04 -7.60 8.97
CA GLN A 10 -18.39 -8.90 8.88
C GLN A 10 -18.08 -9.24 7.42
N VAL A 11 -16.99 -9.97 7.22
CA VAL A 11 -16.52 -10.48 5.93
C VAL A 11 -16.29 -11.98 6.07
N ASP A 12 -16.35 -12.70 4.95
CA ASP A 12 -16.13 -14.16 4.93
C ASP A 12 -14.65 -14.48 5.07
N SER A 13 -13.79 -13.72 4.37
CA SER A 13 -12.34 -13.83 4.47
C SER A 13 -11.62 -12.56 4.02
N VAL A 14 -10.33 -12.48 4.33
CA VAL A 14 -9.40 -11.45 3.85
C VAL A 14 -8.17 -12.14 3.29
N GLU A 15 -7.76 -11.73 2.10
CA GLU A 15 -6.52 -12.17 1.46
C GLU A 15 -5.58 -10.99 1.31
N ILE A 16 -4.31 -11.15 1.71
CA ILE A 16 -3.29 -10.11 1.58
C ILE A 16 -2.20 -10.65 0.67
N THR A 17 -2.04 -10.00 -0.49
CA THR A 17 -0.95 -10.28 -1.42
C THR A 17 0.12 -9.21 -1.24
N ILE A 18 1.32 -9.62 -0.84
CA ILE A 18 2.47 -8.72 -0.72
C ILE A 18 3.06 -8.51 -2.12
N LEU A 19 2.97 -7.28 -2.61
CA LEU A 19 3.49 -6.88 -3.92
C LEU A 19 4.90 -6.31 -3.82
N MET A 20 5.28 -5.78 -2.66
CA MET A 20 6.65 -5.37 -2.35
C MET A 20 6.91 -5.47 -0.86
N ASP A 21 8.09 -5.96 -0.50
CA ASP A 21 8.64 -5.98 0.85
C ASP A 21 10.17 -5.84 0.77
N ASN A 22 10.80 -5.58 1.90
CA ASN A 22 12.25 -5.46 2.08
C ASN A 22 13.01 -6.75 1.75
N TYR A 23 12.32 -7.89 1.67
CA TYR A 23 12.94 -9.19 1.50
C TYR A 23 12.04 -10.18 0.76
N VAL A 24 12.65 -11.12 0.03
CA VAL A 24 11.98 -12.26 -0.60
C VAL A 24 12.79 -13.53 -0.35
N ASP A 25 12.11 -14.60 0.05
CA ASP A 25 12.69 -15.94 0.17
C ASP A 25 11.99 -16.90 -0.80
N LEU A 26 12.66 -17.21 -1.90
CA LEU A 26 12.14 -18.08 -2.96
C LEU A 26 12.10 -19.57 -2.56
N LEU A 27 12.69 -19.94 -1.43
CA LEU A 27 12.71 -21.30 -0.89
C LEU A 27 11.69 -21.50 0.23
N MET A 28 11.02 -20.44 0.67
CA MET A 28 10.01 -20.51 1.70
C MET A 28 8.83 -21.36 1.24
N THR A 29 8.39 -22.29 2.09
CA THR A 29 7.25 -23.15 1.81
C THR A 29 5.93 -22.48 2.21
N SER A 30 4.86 -22.88 1.55
CA SER A 30 3.51 -22.47 1.94
C SER A 30 3.11 -23.11 3.28
N SER A 31 2.23 -22.44 4.01
CA SER A 31 1.55 -22.94 5.21
C SER A 31 0.03 -22.93 5.01
N GLU A 32 -0.74 -23.27 6.05
CA GLU A 32 -2.21 -23.21 6.03
C GLU A 32 -2.75 -21.80 5.78
N VAL A 33 -2.01 -20.76 6.20
CA VAL A 33 -2.46 -19.36 6.16
C VAL A 33 -1.63 -18.48 5.20
N SER A 34 -0.56 -19.01 4.62
CA SER A 34 0.32 -18.26 3.72
C SER A 34 0.68 -19.11 2.50
N LYS A 35 0.42 -18.58 1.31
CA LYS A 35 0.82 -19.20 0.04
C LYS A 35 2.08 -18.53 -0.47
N GLN A 36 3.06 -19.34 -0.83
CA GLN A 36 4.30 -18.88 -1.45
C GLN A 36 4.29 -19.19 -2.95
N PRO A 37 4.99 -18.39 -3.78
CA PRO A 37 5.35 -18.73 -5.15
C PRO A 37 5.87 -20.18 -5.24
N ARG A 38 5.44 -20.96 -6.25
CA ARG A 38 5.79 -22.39 -6.32
C ARG A 38 7.27 -22.54 -6.68
N LEU A 39 7.97 -23.48 -6.05
CA LEU A 39 9.41 -23.70 -6.29
C LEU A 39 9.76 -23.94 -7.77
N GLY A 40 8.89 -24.63 -8.53
CA GLY A 40 9.09 -24.84 -9.98
C GLY A 40 8.92 -23.57 -10.83
N ASP A 41 8.15 -22.61 -10.33
CA ASP A 41 7.96 -21.30 -10.95
C ASP A 41 9.05 -20.30 -10.51
N THR A 42 9.76 -20.57 -9.40
CA THR A 42 10.87 -19.75 -8.88
C THR A 42 12.26 -20.22 -9.30
N VAL A 43 12.49 -21.51 -9.58
CA VAL A 43 13.77 -22.00 -10.12
C VAL A 43 13.71 -22.00 -11.66
N GLY A 44 14.16 -20.91 -12.28
CA GLY A 44 14.17 -20.75 -13.74
C GLY A 44 12.83 -20.36 -14.38
N GLY A 45 11.73 -20.35 -13.60
CA GLY A 45 10.41 -19.90 -14.03
C GLY A 45 10.19 -18.38 -13.90
N ARG A 46 8.97 -17.90 -14.21
CA ARG A 46 8.63 -16.46 -14.18
C ARG A 46 8.77 -15.85 -12.79
N GLN A 47 8.43 -16.59 -11.74
CA GLN A 47 8.45 -16.12 -10.35
C GLN A 47 9.87 -15.97 -9.78
N SER A 48 10.90 -16.49 -10.47
CA SER A 48 12.32 -16.17 -10.20
C SER A 48 12.64 -14.68 -10.33
N ARG A 49 11.74 -13.92 -10.98
CA ARG A 49 11.89 -12.51 -11.33
C ARG A 49 11.26 -11.55 -10.33
N ILE A 50 10.63 -12.07 -9.27
CA ILE A 50 10.14 -11.26 -8.14
C ILE A 50 11.33 -10.53 -7.56
N ILE A 51 11.15 -9.25 -7.28
CA ILE A 51 12.16 -8.42 -6.63
C ILE A 51 11.69 -7.97 -5.26
N ALA A 52 12.65 -7.76 -4.37
CA ALA A 52 12.46 -7.06 -3.11
C ALA A 52 13.21 -5.74 -3.16
N GLU A 53 12.70 -4.74 -2.46
CA GLU A 53 13.35 -3.43 -2.34
C GLU A 53 13.00 -2.82 -0.99
N HIS A 54 13.75 -1.79 -0.57
CA HIS A 54 13.37 -1.05 0.62
C HIS A 54 12.03 -0.37 0.40
N GLY A 55 10.97 -0.82 1.06
CA GLY A 55 9.62 -0.29 0.92
C GLY A 55 8.54 -1.34 1.07
N PHE A 56 7.29 -0.91 0.91
CA PHE A 56 6.13 -1.77 1.10
C PHE A 56 5.02 -1.50 0.09
N CYS A 57 4.36 -2.57 -0.36
CA CYS A 57 3.11 -2.50 -1.10
C CYS A 57 2.33 -3.80 -0.92
N ALA A 58 1.03 -3.68 -0.63
CA ALA A 58 0.14 -4.83 -0.52
C ALA A 58 -1.19 -4.60 -1.23
N LEU A 59 -1.75 -5.67 -1.78
CA LEU A 59 -3.13 -5.76 -2.23
C LEU A 59 -3.91 -6.52 -1.17
N ALA A 60 -4.82 -5.85 -0.48
CA ALA A 60 -5.70 -6.47 0.50
C ALA A 60 -7.09 -6.65 -0.11
N THR A 61 -7.51 -7.89 -0.29
CA THR A 61 -8.79 -8.29 -0.87
C THR A 61 -9.72 -8.78 0.23
N VAL A 62 -10.91 -8.19 0.27
CA VAL A 62 -11.99 -8.59 1.16
C VAL A 62 -13.01 -9.40 0.36
N ILE A 63 -13.41 -10.55 0.90
CA ILE A 63 -14.45 -11.40 0.32
C ILE A 63 -15.66 -11.37 1.25
N ALA A 64 -16.80 -10.97 0.72
CA ALA A 64 -18.06 -10.93 1.45
C ALA A 64 -19.24 -11.08 0.49
N ASP A 65 -20.24 -11.88 0.86
CA ASP A 65 -21.50 -12.03 0.11
C ASP A 65 -21.28 -12.51 -1.35
N GLY A 66 -20.24 -13.33 -1.57
CA GLY A 66 -19.85 -13.81 -2.91
C GLY A 66 -19.25 -12.73 -3.82
N GLN A 67 -18.88 -11.57 -3.28
CA GLN A 67 -18.18 -10.49 -3.97
C GLN A 67 -16.76 -10.35 -3.41
N GLN A 68 -15.84 -9.90 -4.27
CA GLN A 68 -14.48 -9.54 -3.87
C GLN A 68 -14.20 -8.08 -4.21
N GLU A 69 -13.62 -7.35 -3.26
CA GLU A 69 -13.22 -5.96 -3.42
C GLU A 69 -11.86 -5.78 -2.76
N SER A 70 -10.98 -4.99 -3.37
CA SER A 70 -9.61 -4.82 -2.90
C SER A 70 -9.26 -3.36 -2.63
N ILE A 71 -8.31 -3.17 -1.70
CA ILE A 71 -7.55 -1.94 -1.57
C ILE A 71 -6.09 -2.16 -1.95
N LEU A 72 -5.47 -1.18 -2.59
CA LEU A 72 -4.01 -1.09 -2.67
C LEU A 72 -3.51 -0.27 -1.49
N PHE A 73 -2.53 -0.81 -0.77
CA PHE A 73 -1.91 -0.17 0.39
C PHE A 73 -0.42 0.07 0.09
N ASP A 74 -0.02 1.34 0.04
CA ASP A 74 1.31 1.82 -0.35
C ASP A 74 1.74 1.41 -1.78
N ALA A 75 2.96 1.81 -2.19
CA ALA A 75 3.44 1.70 -3.56
C ALA A 75 4.96 1.52 -3.71
N GLY A 76 5.65 0.99 -2.70
CA GLY A 76 7.10 0.73 -2.78
C GLY A 76 7.95 1.99 -3.02
N LEU A 77 9.21 1.76 -3.39
CA LEU A 77 10.22 2.81 -3.59
C LEU A 77 10.50 3.09 -5.06
N SER A 78 10.63 2.05 -5.88
CA SER A 78 10.93 2.24 -7.30
C SER A 78 9.66 2.59 -8.08
N PRO A 79 9.78 3.34 -9.19
CA PRO A 79 8.63 3.65 -10.04
C PRO A 79 7.95 2.42 -10.67
N ASP A 80 8.67 1.30 -10.80
CA ASP A 80 8.27 0.14 -11.58
C ASP A 80 8.33 -1.21 -10.83
N GLY A 81 8.94 -1.27 -9.64
CA GLY A 81 9.14 -2.54 -8.94
C GLY A 81 7.84 -3.24 -8.54
N VAL A 82 6.87 -2.48 -8.02
CA VAL A 82 5.54 -3.00 -7.72
C VAL A 82 4.83 -3.49 -8.99
N LEU A 83 4.89 -2.71 -10.09
CA LEU A 83 4.28 -3.06 -11.37
C LEU A 83 4.87 -4.37 -11.93
N ARG A 84 6.20 -4.51 -11.84
CA ARG A 84 6.89 -5.75 -12.20
C ARG A 84 6.37 -6.93 -11.39
N ASN A 85 6.27 -6.79 -10.07
CA ASN A 85 5.81 -7.88 -9.21
C ASN A 85 4.34 -8.24 -9.48
N ILE A 86 3.47 -7.26 -9.74
CA ILE A 86 2.09 -7.50 -10.20
C ILE A 86 2.08 -8.38 -11.46
N ASP A 87 2.89 -8.04 -12.46
CA ASP A 87 2.97 -8.82 -13.68
C ASP A 87 3.55 -10.21 -13.40
N VAL A 88 4.64 -10.32 -12.65
CA VAL A 88 5.32 -11.60 -12.33
C VAL A 88 4.39 -12.56 -11.57
N LEU A 89 3.62 -12.04 -10.62
CA LEU A 89 2.65 -12.76 -9.81
C LEU A 89 1.29 -12.95 -10.52
N GLU A 90 1.13 -12.38 -11.72
CA GLU A 90 -0.12 -12.41 -12.49
C GLU A 90 -1.33 -11.90 -11.68
N THR A 91 -1.08 -10.89 -10.85
CA THR A 91 -2.09 -10.33 -9.94
C THR A 91 -3.04 -9.41 -10.70
N SER A 92 -4.34 -9.68 -10.59
CA SER A 92 -5.38 -8.81 -11.15
C SER A 92 -5.62 -7.59 -10.27
N LEU A 93 -5.73 -6.41 -10.90
CA LEU A 93 -6.15 -5.17 -10.24
C LEU A 93 -7.60 -4.78 -10.56
N ALA A 94 -8.39 -5.69 -11.14
CA ALA A 94 -9.76 -5.42 -11.58
C ALA A 94 -10.68 -5.01 -10.41
N ASP A 95 -10.46 -5.61 -9.23
CA ASP A 95 -11.30 -5.44 -8.05
C ASP A 95 -10.81 -4.36 -7.08
N VAL A 96 -9.76 -3.63 -7.44
CA VAL A 96 -9.32 -2.46 -6.67
C VAL A 96 -10.41 -1.40 -6.69
N ARG A 97 -10.83 -0.97 -5.49
CA ARG A 97 -11.87 0.04 -5.25
C ARG A 97 -11.38 1.23 -4.41
N ALA A 98 -10.19 1.14 -3.81
CA ALA A 98 -9.58 2.24 -3.08
C ALA A 98 -8.06 2.09 -3.03
N ILE A 99 -7.39 3.21 -2.79
CA ILE A 99 -5.94 3.26 -2.53
C ILE A 99 -5.74 3.93 -1.18
N VAL A 100 -4.82 3.39 -0.38
CA VAL A 100 -4.47 3.91 0.93
C VAL A 100 -2.96 4.13 0.96
N LEU A 101 -2.54 5.34 1.33
CA LEU A 101 -1.14 5.64 1.61
C LEU A 101 -0.95 5.76 3.12
N SER A 102 -0.10 4.91 3.68
CA SER A 102 0.20 4.87 5.11
C SER A 102 0.85 6.17 5.59
N HIS A 103 1.84 6.66 4.84
CA HIS A 103 2.54 7.92 5.09
C HIS A 103 3.37 8.35 3.86
N GLY A 104 3.93 9.56 3.89
CA GLY A 104 4.58 10.18 2.73
C GLY A 104 6.09 9.93 2.59
N HIS A 105 6.60 8.76 2.99
CA HIS A 105 8.00 8.40 2.71
C HIS A 105 8.15 7.84 1.30
N ALA A 106 9.34 8.04 0.71
CA ALA A 106 9.60 7.69 -0.68
C ALA A 106 9.40 6.18 -0.96
N ASP A 107 9.72 5.34 0.02
CA ASP A 107 9.60 3.88 -0.01
C ASP A 107 8.17 3.33 0.09
N HIS A 108 7.18 4.22 0.14
CA HIS A 108 5.75 3.89 0.08
C HIS A 108 5.04 4.55 -1.10
N THR A 109 5.74 5.36 -1.91
CA THR A 109 5.12 6.29 -2.87
C THR A 109 5.65 6.13 -4.30
N GLY A 110 6.73 5.35 -4.48
CA GLY A 110 7.49 5.27 -5.72
C GLY A 110 6.66 4.93 -6.94
N ALA A 111 5.85 3.88 -6.86
CA ALA A 111 5.06 3.39 -7.98
C ALA A 111 3.64 4.00 -8.06
N LEU A 112 3.29 5.02 -7.26
CA LEU A 112 1.91 5.53 -7.18
C LEU A 112 1.35 5.94 -8.54
N VAL A 113 2.08 6.77 -9.28
CA VAL A 113 1.65 7.25 -10.61
C VAL A 113 1.52 6.07 -11.58
N GLY A 114 2.49 5.15 -11.59
CA GLY A 114 2.47 3.98 -12.46
C GLY A 114 1.29 3.03 -12.15
N LEU A 115 0.98 2.81 -10.87
CA LEU A 115 -0.18 2.03 -10.44
C LEU A 115 -1.49 2.67 -10.87
N LEU A 116 -1.61 3.99 -10.72
CA LEU A 116 -2.81 4.73 -11.15
C LEU A 116 -3.01 4.65 -12.66
N GLN A 117 -1.94 4.80 -13.45
CA GLN A 117 -1.97 4.61 -14.89
C GLN A 117 -2.38 3.19 -15.29
N ARG A 118 -1.87 2.18 -14.57
CA ARG A 118 -2.22 0.75 -14.79
C ARG A 118 -3.66 0.43 -14.45
N LEU A 119 -4.20 1.04 -13.39
CA LEU A 119 -5.61 0.94 -13.02
C LEU A 119 -6.51 1.64 -14.06
N GLY A 120 -6.01 2.72 -14.65
CA GLY A 120 -6.79 3.64 -15.48
C GLY A 120 -7.65 4.58 -14.64
N LYS A 121 -8.24 5.59 -15.30
CA LYS A 121 -9.09 6.59 -14.65
C LYS A 121 -10.39 5.96 -14.14
N ARG A 122 -10.44 5.67 -12.85
CA ARG A 122 -11.57 5.02 -12.16
C ARG A 122 -12.23 5.89 -11.08
N ASP A 123 -11.73 7.10 -10.86
CA ASP A 123 -12.22 8.01 -9.80
C ASP A 123 -12.23 7.35 -8.41
N LEU A 124 -11.15 6.62 -8.10
CA LEU A 124 -11.05 5.86 -6.86
C LEU A 124 -10.74 6.78 -5.66
N PRO A 125 -11.29 6.49 -4.47
CA PRO A 125 -10.85 7.13 -3.24
C PRO A 125 -9.37 6.81 -2.98
N PHE A 126 -8.57 7.87 -2.80
CA PHE A 126 -7.19 7.83 -2.35
C PHE A 126 -7.14 8.37 -0.91
N VAL A 127 -7.09 7.47 0.07
CA VAL A 127 -7.07 7.83 1.49
C VAL A 127 -5.64 8.07 1.94
N VAL A 128 -5.42 9.23 2.54
CA VAL A 128 -4.08 9.64 2.99
C VAL A 128 -4.16 10.60 4.16
N HIS A 129 -3.15 10.56 5.04
CA HIS A 129 -3.00 11.61 6.05
C HIS A 129 -2.50 12.91 5.40
N PRO A 130 -3.05 14.10 5.71
CA PRO A 130 -2.61 15.36 5.08
C PRO A 130 -1.10 15.61 5.22
N ASP A 131 -0.51 15.21 6.35
CA ASP A 131 0.93 15.36 6.60
C ASP A 131 1.81 14.48 5.67
N ALA A 132 1.24 13.54 4.91
CA ALA A 132 1.98 12.82 3.87
C ALA A 132 2.59 13.76 2.83
N PHE A 133 1.96 14.92 2.58
CA PHE A 133 2.44 15.91 1.61
C PHE A 133 3.52 16.87 2.14
N LEU A 134 3.90 16.77 3.43
CA LEU A 134 4.96 17.62 3.99
C LEU A 134 6.32 17.31 3.35
N GLU A 135 7.14 18.34 3.17
CA GLU A 135 8.55 18.16 2.83
C GLU A 135 9.28 17.43 3.97
N ARG A 136 10.15 16.49 3.62
CA ARG A 136 10.94 15.71 4.57
C ARG A 136 12.43 15.82 4.27
N LYS A 137 13.24 15.62 5.31
CA LYS A 137 14.70 15.57 5.20
C LYS A 137 15.29 14.61 6.20
N ILE A 138 16.49 14.13 5.89
CA ILE A 138 17.37 13.41 6.81
C ILE A 138 18.49 14.36 7.22
N VAL A 139 18.75 14.46 8.52
CA VAL A 139 19.94 15.16 9.04
C VAL A 139 20.98 14.09 9.36
N LEU A 140 22.08 14.09 8.61
CA LEU A 140 23.17 13.13 8.78
C LEU A 140 24.02 13.48 10.02
N PRO A 141 24.82 12.53 10.56
CA PRO A 141 25.67 12.78 11.73
C PRO A 141 26.64 13.96 11.60
N ASN A 142 26.99 14.34 10.37
CA ASN A 142 27.83 15.51 10.08
C ASN A 142 27.04 16.83 9.93
N GLY A 143 25.76 16.84 10.28
CA GLY A 143 24.87 17.99 10.14
C GLY A 143 24.37 18.27 8.73
N ARG A 144 24.81 17.49 7.73
CA ARG A 144 24.33 17.67 6.34
C ARG A 144 22.87 17.24 6.23
N GLU A 145 22.07 18.09 5.62
CA GLU A 145 20.67 17.81 5.33
C GLU A 145 20.51 17.21 3.94
N VAL A 146 19.74 16.13 3.83
CA VAL A 146 19.34 15.51 2.57
C VAL A 146 17.83 15.62 2.47
N LYS A 147 17.33 16.43 1.51
CA LYS A 147 15.89 16.51 1.23
C LYS A 147 15.41 15.21 0.60
N LEU A 148 14.26 14.73 1.04
CA LEU A 148 13.59 13.58 0.47
C LEU A 148 12.51 14.05 -0.52
N PRO A 149 12.24 13.28 -1.59
CA PRO A 149 11.16 13.61 -2.51
C PRO A 149 9.81 13.62 -1.78
N PRO A 150 9.01 14.71 -1.89
CA PRO A 150 7.66 14.73 -1.34
C PRO A 150 6.69 13.95 -2.25
N VAL A 151 5.51 13.62 -1.71
CA VAL A 151 4.40 13.10 -2.52
C VAL A 151 3.88 14.22 -3.44
N ASP A 152 3.86 13.98 -4.75
CA ASP A 152 3.34 14.94 -5.72
C ASP A 152 1.80 14.90 -5.77
N ARG A 153 1.17 15.80 -5.01
CA ARG A 153 -0.29 15.97 -4.99
C ARG A 153 -0.86 16.26 -6.38
N GLY A 154 -0.15 17.03 -7.21
CA GLY A 154 -0.59 17.40 -8.55
C GLY A 154 -0.64 16.18 -9.47
N ALA A 155 0.40 15.35 -9.43
CA ALA A 155 0.46 14.11 -10.20
C ALA A 155 -0.70 13.15 -9.84
N LEU A 156 -1.00 12.97 -8.55
CA LEU A 156 -2.13 12.13 -8.12
C LEU A 156 -3.47 12.64 -8.68
N LEU A 157 -3.71 13.96 -8.63
CA LEU A 157 -4.95 14.56 -9.14
C LEU A 157 -5.06 14.46 -10.67
N GLN A 158 -3.95 14.55 -11.40
CA GLN A 158 -3.93 14.39 -12.87
C GLN A 158 -4.34 12.98 -13.31
N GLU A 159 -4.03 11.97 -12.50
CA GLU A 159 -4.45 10.59 -12.69
C GLU A 159 -5.93 10.33 -12.32
N GLY A 160 -6.62 11.33 -11.77
CA GLY A 160 -8.07 11.30 -11.56
C GLY A 160 -8.51 10.46 -10.36
N VAL A 161 -7.81 10.59 -9.23
CA VAL A 161 -8.25 10.04 -7.94
C VAL A 161 -9.12 11.02 -7.17
N GLN A 162 -10.01 10.50 -6.33
CA GLN A 162 -10.71 11.28 -5.31
C GLN A 162 -9.82 11.34 -4.06
N LEU A 163 -9.13 12.48 -3.86
CA LEU A 163 -8.25 12.62 -2.71
C LEU A 163 -9.05 12.77 -1.40
N VAL A 164 -8.88 11.82 -0.49
CA VAL A 164 -9.53 11.78 0.83
C VAL A 164 -8.47 11.99 1.91
N GLU A 165 -8.24 13.25 2.26
CA GLU A 165 -7.28 13.64 3.30
C GLU A 165 -7.93 13.50 4.68
N SER A 166 -7.44 12.58 5.52
CA SER A 166 -8.01 12.33 6.86
C SER A 166 -6.95 12.09 7.92
N LYS A 167 -7.11 12.74 9.08
CA LYS A 167 -6.33 12.44 10.31
C LYS A 167 -6.98 11.34 11.15
N GLY A 168 -8.27 11.11 10.95
CA GLY A 168 -9.07 10.19 11.72
C GLY A 168 -9.39 8.91 10.94
N PRO A 169 -10.20 8.03 11.55
CA PRO A 169 -10.61 6.80 10.92
C PRO A 169 -11.43 7.04 9.64
N SER A 170 -11.19 6.23 8.60
CA SER A 170 -11.91 6.24 7.32
C SER A 170 -12.43 4.85 6.99
N LEU A 171 -13.75 4.74 6.74
CA LEU A 171 -14.39 3.49 6.33
C LEU A 171 -14.36 3.36 4.81
N LEU A 172 -13.98 2.18 4.33
CA LEU A 172 -13.90 1.81 2.92
C LEU A 172 -14.69 0.52 2.66
N LEU A 173 -14.94 0.23 1.39
CA LEU A 173 -15.58 -1.01 0.91
C LEU A 173 -16.89 -1.32 1.65
N ASN A 174 -17.81 -0.34 1.68
CA ASN A 174 -19.10 -0.45 2.36
C ASN A 174 -18.99 -0.84 3.86
N GLU A 175 -18.06 -0.19 4.58
CA GLU A 175 -17.81 -0.38 6.02
C GLU A 175 -17.18 -1.73 6.38
N ARG A 176 -16.54 -2.40 5.42
CA ARG A 176 -15.81 -3.66 5.64
C ARG A 176 -14.33 -3.45 5.95
N VAL A 177 -13.77 -2.30 5.56
CA VAL A 177 -12.38 -1.92 5.83
C VAL A 177 -12.32 -0.62 6.61
N LEU A 178 -11.48 -0.57 7.64
CA LEU A 178 -11.20 0.63 8.43
C LEU A 178 -9.74 1.02 8.28
N VAL A 179 -9.48 2.18 7.70
CA VAL A 179 -8.19 2.87 7.85
C VAL A 179 -8.24 3.60 9.19
N THR A 180 -7.32 3.28 10.11
CA THR A 180 -7.40 3.73 11.50
C THR A 180 -7.08 5.22 11.70
N GLY A 181 -6.35 5.82 10.77
CA GLY A 181 -5.92 7.22 10.85
C GLY A 181 -4.64 7.38 11.67
N GLN A 182 -4.50 8.53 12.30
CA GLN A 182 -3.28 8.92 13.00
C GLN A 182 -3.03 8.05 14.25
N VAL A 183 -1.82 7.49 14.35
CA VAL A 183 -1.33 6.87 15.59
C VAL A 183 -1.03 7.96 16.61
N ALA A 184 -1.63 7.84 17.80
CA ALA A 184 -1.49 8.84 18.85
C ALA A 184 -0.11 8.73 19.51
N ARG A 185 0.67 9.82 19.46
CA ARG A 185 1.99 9.93 20.09
C ARG A 185 1.84 10.18 21.59
N THR A 186 1.44 9.14 22.31
CA THR A 186 1.22 9.21 23.77
C THR A 186 2.42 8.75 24.57
N THR A 187 3.50 8.34 23.91
CA THR A 187 4.72 7.85 24.55
C THR A 187 5.92 8.70 24.12
N ASP A 188 6.96 8.71 24.97
CA ASP A 188 8.20 9.42 24.67
C ASP A 188 9.03 8.75 23.56
N PHE A 189 8.63 7.57 23.08
CA PHE A 189 9.30 6.88 21.98
C PHE A 189 8.96 7.52 20.63
N GLU A 190 7.70 7.88 20.41
CA GLU A 190 7.19 8.39 19.14
C GLU A 190 7.33 9.92 19.08
N LYS A 191 8.56 10.43 18.95
CA LYS A 191 8.83 11.88 18.97
C LYS A 191 8.47 12.60 17.66
N GLY A 192 8.33 11.85 16.56
CA GLY A 192 7.99 12.37 15.23
C GLY A 192 9.20 12.78 14.41
#